data_AF-A0A5N9I156-F1
#
_entry.id   AF-A0A5N9I156-F1
#
_cell.length_a   1.000
_cell.length_b   1.000
_cell.length_c   1.000
_cell.angle_alpha   90.00
_cell.angle_beta   90.00
_cell.angle_gamma   90.00
#
_symmetry.space_group_name_H-M   'P 1'
#
loop_
_entity.id
_entity.type
_entity.pdbx_description
1 polymer ?
#
loop_
_entity_poly.entity_id
_entity_poly.type
_entity_poly.pdbx_seq_one_letter_code
_entity_poly.pdbx_strand_id
1 'polypeptide(L)'
;MKKIVPDPPHHFDLPSDKTLTNAVSEGIVPIDHVVMNVTHYLMLAYNHCHRILDAIEDDQTRESLVNGLRAMQIAWGQADALSLALERSTSLH
;
A
#
# COMPACT_ATOMS: atom_id res chain seq x y z
N MET A 1 -18.91 10.02 17.47
CA MET A 1 -17.50 9.70 17.12
C MET A 1 -17.27 10.17 15.69
N LYS A 2 -16.28 11.03 15.42
CA LYS A 2 -15.91 11.33 14.02
C LYS A 2 -15.38 10.02 13.43
N LYS A 3 -15.98 9.57 12.32
CA LYS A 3 -15.49 8.40 11.59
C LYS A 3 -14.08 8.76 11.11
N ILE A 4 -13.06 8.10 11.65
CA ILE A 4 -11.70 8.20 11.13
C ILE A 4 -11.76 7.47 9.80
N VAL A 5 -11.69 8.23 8.71
CA VAL A 5 -11.61 7.69 7.36
C VAL A 5 -10.12 7.72 7.00
N PRO A 6 -9.53 6.60 6.54
CA PRO A 6 -8.17 6.62 6.02
C PRO A 6 -8.05 7.65 4.90
N ASP A 7 -6.90 8.33 4.82
CA ASP A 7 -6.66 9.22 3.70
C ASP A 7 -6.75 8.45 2.37
N PRO A 8 -7.27 9.08 1.30
CA PRO A 8 -7.34 8.43 0.01
C PRO A 8 -5.92 8.18 -0.56
N PRO A 9 -5.76 7.19 -1.45
CA PRO A 9 -4.53 7.06 -2.22
C PRO A 9 -4.19 8.37 -2.94
N HIS A 10 -2.91 8.75 -2.92
CA HIS A 10 -2.37 9.86 -3.68
C HIS A 10 -2.40 9.53 -5.17
N HIS A 11 -2.81 10.49 -5.98
CA HIS A 11 -2.62 10.43 -7.42
C HIS A 11 -1.40 11.28 -7.78
N PHE A 12 -0.45 10.69 -8.52
CA PHE A 12 0.75 11.40 -8.97
C PHE A 12 0.52 11.91 -10.40
N ASP A 13 0.35 13.22 -10.55
CA ASP A 13 0.30 13.87 -11.86
C ASP A 13 1.72 14.03 -12.40
N LEU A 14 2.22 12.96 -13.02
CA LEU A 14 3.58 12.92 -13.57
C LEU A 14 3.64 13.62 -14.94
N PRO A 15 4.75 14.30 -15.27
CA PRO A 15 5.05 14.68 -16.64
C PRO A 15 4.98 13.45 -17.56
N SER A 16 4.48 13.64 -18.79
CA SER A 16 4.21 12.53 -19.73
C SER A 16 5.45 11.71 -20.10
N ASP A 17 6.64 12.28 -19.93
CA ASP A 17 7.93 11.65 -20.20
C ASP A 17 8.56 10.96 -18.98
N LYS A 18 7.90 11.00 -17.80
CA LYS A 18 8.44 10.46 -16.55
C LYS A 18 7.68 9.25 -16.03
N THR A 19 8.45 8.24 -15.64
CA THR A 19 7.96 7.14 -14.81
C THR A 19 7.94 7.56 -13.33
N LEU A 20 7.14 6.89 -12.50
CA LEU A 20 7.12 7.14 -11.06
C LEU A 20 8.52 6.96 -10.45
N THR A 21 9.27 5.95 -10.89
CA THR A 21 10.64 5.70 -10.45
C THR A 21 11.54 6.92 -10.69
N ASN A 22 11.54 7.47 -11.91
CA ASN A 22 12.37 8.63 -12.24
C ASN A 22 11.92 9.87 -11.46
N ALA A 23 10.61 10.07 -11.31
CA ALA A 23 10.06 11.19 -10.56
C ALA A 23 10.45 11.16 -9.08
N VAL A 24 10.56 9.97 -8.46
CA VAL A 24 11.09 9.81 -7.11
C VAL A 24 12.59 10.13 -7.07
N SER A 25 13.37 9.56 -7.98
CA SER A 25 14.83 9.79 -8.02
C SER A 25 15.22 11.25 -8.22
N GLU A 26 14.39 12.02 -8.95
CA GLU A 26 14.60 13.44 -9.19
C GLU A 26 13.96 14.35 -8.12
N GLY A 27 13.34 13.77 -7.09
CA GLY A 27 12.72 14.53 -6.00
C GLY A 27 11.41 15.25 -6.38
N ILE A 28 10.83 14.92 -7.53
CA ILE A 28 9.53 15.45 -7.97
C ILE A 28 8.39 14.84 -7.14
N VAL A 29 8.50 13.55 -6.83
CA VAL A 29 7.55 12.83 -5.98
C VAL A 29 8.23 12.39 -4.68
N PRO A 30 7.68 12.76 -3.51
CA PRO A 30 8.19 12.29 -2.23
C PRO A 30 8.06 10.75 -2.10
N ILE A 31 9.14 10.08 -1.71
CA ILE A 31 9.17 8.61 -1.61
C ILE A 31 8.23 8.08 -0.52
N ASP A 32 8.06 8.83 0.57
CA ASP A 32 7.09 8.56 1.64
C ASP A 32 5.66 8.54 1.12
N HIS A 33 5.28 9.46 0.21
CA HIS A 33 3.97 9.42 -0.43
C HIS A 33 3.77 8.15 -1.27
N VAL A 34 4.83 7.67 -1.95
CA VAL A 34 4.77 6.42 -2.72
C VAL A 34 4.59 5.22 -1.79
N VAL A 35 5.34 5.16 -0.69
CA VAL A 35 5.24 4.08 0.31
C VAL A 35 3.86 4.07 0.97
N MET A 36 3.35 5.24 1.37
CA MET A 36 1.99 5.36 1.89
C MET A 36 0.95 4.89 0.87
N ASN A 37 1.13 5.19 -0.42
CA ASN A 37 0.26 4.67 -1.46
C ASN A 37 0.25 3.14 -1.58
N VAL A 38 1.41 2.50 -1.41
CA VAL A 38 1.49 1.03 -1.37
C VAL A 38 0.61 0.49 -0.24
N THR A 39 0.64 1.10 0.94
CA THR A 39 -0.22 0.68 2.07
C THR A 39 -1.71 0.80 1.74
N HIS A 40 -2.13 1.90 1.11
CA HIS A 40 -3.53 2.10 0.73
C HIS A 40 -4.01 1.03 -0.26
N TYR A 41 -3.24 0.76 -1.31
CA TYR A 41 -3.61 -0.25 -2.31
C TYR A 41 -3.58 -1.67 -1.76
N LEU A 42 -2.65 -1.99 -0.86
CA LEU A 42 -2.66 -3.28 -0.14
C LEU A 42 -3.90 -3.43 0.73
N MET A 43 -4.31 -2.38 1.45
CA MET A 43 -5.53 -2.40 2.25
C MET A 43 -6.79 -2.57 1.37
N LEU A 44 -6.85 -1.90 0.21
CA LEU A 44 -7.95 -2.07 -0.74
C LEU A 44 -8.00 -3.51 -1.27
N ALA A 45 -6.86 -4.05 -1.73
CA ALA A 45 -6.75 -5.42 -2.22
C ALA A 45 -7.16 -6.43 -1.14
N TYR A 46 -6.64 -6.27 0.08
CA TYR A 46 -7.00 -7.09 1.23
C TYR A 46 -8.51 -7.10 1.47
N ASN A 47 -9.14 -5.92 1.51
CA ASN A 47 -10.58 -5.80 1.74
C ASN A 47 -11.41 -6.44 0.61
N HIS A 48 -11.00 -6.29 -0.65
CA HIS A 48 -11.68 -6.93 -1.77
C HIS A 48 -11.57 -8.45 -1.72
N CYS A 49 -10.36 -8.97 -1.49
CA CYS A 49 -10.09 -10.39 -1.37
C CYS A 49 -10.79 -11.00 -0.14
N HIS A 50 -10.80 -10.31 1.00
CA HIS A 50 -11.42 -10.80 2.22
C HIS A 50 -12.95 -10.90 2.08
N ARG A 51 -13.60 -9.97 1.36
CA ARG A 51 -15.06 -10.02 1.15
C ARG A 51 -15.53 -11.23 0.36
N ILE A 52 -14.69 -11.76 -0.53
CA ILE A 52 -15.04 -12.91 -1.36
C ILE A 52 -14.62 -14.24 -0.73
N LEU A 53 -13.78 -14.21 0.32
CA LEU A 53 -13.19 -15.41 0.93
C LEU A 53 -14.26 -16.41 1.40
N ASP A 54 -15.31 -15.92 2.05
CA ASP A 54 -16.37 -16.78 2.58
C ASP A 54 -17.20 -17.45 1.47
N ALA A 55 -17.24 -16.84 0.28
CA ALA A 55 -17.99 -17.33 -0.88
C ALA A 55 -17.26 -18.42 -1.69
N ILE A 56 -16.00 -18.75 -1.36
CA ILE A 56 -15.21 -19.75 -2.10
C ILE A 56 -15.45 -21.14 -1.51
N GLU A 57 -16.17 -22.00 -2.24
CA GLU A 57 -16.44 -23.38 -1.79
C GLU A 57 -15.23 -24.31 -1.95
N ASP A 58 -14.38 -24.06 -2.94
CA ASP A 58 -13.18 -24.87 -3.19
C ASP A 58 -12.09 -24.61 -2.14
N ASP A 59 -11.78 -25.65 -1.34
CA ASP A 59 -10.83 -25.56 -0.23
C ASP A 59 -9.42 -25.15 -0.69
N GLN A 60 -8.96 -25.63 -1.85
CA GLN A 60 -7.63 -25.30 -2.36
C GLN A 60 -7.53 -23.82 -2.75
N THR A 61 -8.54 -23.29 -3.45
CA THR A 61 -8.62 -21.87 -3.82
C THR A 61 -8.77 -21.01 -2.57
N ARG A 62 -9.57 -21.45 -1.60
CA ARG A 62 -9.74 -20.76 -0.29
C ARG A 62 -8.40 -20.68 0.45
N GLU A 63 -7.66 -21.78 0.57
CA GLU A 63 -6.35 -21.80 1.21
C GLU A 63 -5.35 -20.90 0.49
N SER A 64 -5.31 -20.94 -0.84
CA SER A 64 -4.46 -20.06 -1.66
C SER A 64 -4.78 -18.58 -1.40
N LEU A 65 -6.07 -18.22 -1.32
CA LEU A 65 -6.48 -16.86 -1.02
C LEU A 65 -6.12 -16.44 0.41
N VAL A 66 -6.28 -17.32 1.41
CA VAL A 66 -5.84 -17.07 2.79
C VAL A 66 -4.34 -16.78 2.85
N ASN A 67 -3.54 -17.57 2.13
CA ASN A 67 -2.10 -17.34 2.05
C ASN A 67 -1.76 -16.01 1.37
N GLY A 68 -2.48 -15.65 0.30
CA GLY A 68 -2.36 -14.34 -0.36
C GLY A 68 -2.71 -13.18 0.57
N LEU A 69 -3.82 -13.27 1.30
CA LEU A 69 -4.26 -12.26 2.29
C LEU A 69 -3.20 -12.09 3.38
N ARG A 70 -2.60 -13.19 3.87
CA ARG A 70 -1.50 -13.14 4.84
C ARG A 70 -0.26 -12.45 4.28
N ALA A 71 0.11 -12.75 3.04
CA ALA A 71 1.23 -12.08 2.38
C ALA A 71 0.99 -10.57 2.23
N MET A 72 -0.24 -10.14 1.90
CA MET A 72 -0.60 -8.73 1.83
C MET A 72 -0.49 -8.02 3.19
N GLN A 73 -0.91 -8.68 4.28
CA GLN A 73 -0.75 -8.13 5.64
C GLN A 73 0.72 -7.93 6.01
N ILE A 74 1.58 -8.89 5.66
CA ILE A 74 3.03 -8.77 5.88
C ILE A 74 3.60 -7.61 5.07
N ALA A 75 3.26 -7.52 3.79
CA ALA A 75 3.70 -6.43 2.92
C ALA A 75 3.24 -5.05 3.45
N TRP A 76 2.02 -4.96 3.99
CA TRP A 76 1.53 -3.75 4.60
C TRP A 76 2.36 -3.37 5.83
N GLY A 77 2.63 -4.31 6.74
CA GLY A 77 3.50 -4.06 7.89
C GLY A 77 4.91 -3.64 7.50
N GLN A 78 5.45 -4.16 6.40
CA GLN A 78 6.75 -3.76 5.87
C GLN A 78 6.74 -2.33 5.30
N ALA A 79 5.70 -1.96 4.54
CA ALA A 79 5.55 -0.61 4.02
C ALA A 79 5.33 0.43 5.13
N ASP A 80 4.55 0.09 6.17
CA ASP A 80 4.37 0.94 7.36
C ASP A 80 5.70 1.18 8.09
N ALA A 81 6.47 0.11 8.33
CA ALA A 81 7.80 0.22 8.93
C ALA A 81 8.77 1.08 8.09
N LEU A 82 8.72 0.96 6.76
CA LEU A 82 9.53 1.77 5.85
C LEU A 82 9.11 3.24 5.87
N SER A 83 7.81 3.54 5.87
CA SER A 83 7.29 4.92 5.97
C SER A 83 7.81 5.60 7.24
N LEU A 84 7.70 4.92 8.38
CA LEU A 84 8.19 5.42 9.67
C LEU A 84 9.71 5.64 9.68
N ALA A 85 10.48 4.75 9.04
CA ALA A 85 11.94 4.91 8.92
C ALA A 85 12.31 6.13 8.06
N LEU A 86 11.57 6.36 6.96
CA LEU A 86 11.76 7.50 6.08
C LEU A 86 11.46 8.82 6.79
N GLU A 87 10.31 8.92 7.48
CA GLU A 87 9.95 10.10 8.29
C GLU A 87 11.03 10.46 9.32
N ARG A 88 11.59 9.45 9.99
CA ARG A 88 12.67 9.67 10.96
C ARG A 88 13.95 10.14 10.28
N SER A 89 14.28 9.61 9.10
CA SER A 89 15.49 10.00 8.37
C SER A 89 15.44 11.44 7.85
N THR A 90 14.27 11.91 7.38
CA THR A 90 14.08 13.30 6.96
C THR A 90 14.03 14.27 8.14
N SER A 91 13.63 13.82 9.33
CA SER A 91 13.64 14.65 10.55
C SER A 91 15.03 14.88 11.19
N LEU A 92 16.06 14.14 10.74
CA LEU A 92 17.43 14.19 11.28
C LEU A 92 18.39 15.06 10.44
N HIS A 93 17.90 15.73 9.40
CA HIS A 93 18.64 16.65 8.54
C HIS A 93 18.07 18.07 8.64
#